data_AF-A0A3D0SKL9-F1
#
_entry.id   AF-A0A3D0SKL9-F1
#
_cell.length_a   1.000
_cell.length_b   1.000
_cell.length_c   1.000
_cell.angle_alpha   90.00
_cell.angle_beta   90.00
_cell.angle_gamma   90.00
#
_symmetry.space_group_name_H-M   'P 1'
#
loop_
_entity.id
_entity.type
_entity.pdbx_description
1 polymer ?
#
loop_
_entity_poly.entity_id
_entity_poly.type
_entity_poly.pdbx_seq_one_letter_code
_entity_poly.pdbx_strand_id
1 'polypeptide(L)'
;GTDDQGRDVLARLIYGFRISVLFGLLLTLTSSIIGVAAGAVQGYFGGRVDLLFQRFLEIWGGLPQLFILIIVSSVVIPGFWTLLLV
;
A
#
# COMPACT_ATOMS: atom_id res chain seq x y z
N GLY A 1 28.46 -8.98 -8.43
CA GLY A 1 29.10 -9.80 -7.39
C GLY A 1 28.20 -10.98 -7.07
N THR A 2 28.76 -12.07 -6.55
CA THR A 2 27.99 -13.25 -6.13
C THR A 2 27.55 -13.14 -4.66
N ASP A 3 26.44 -13.76 -4.29
CA ASP A 3 26.02 -13.88 -2.88
C ASP A 3 26.82 -14.99 -2.14
N ASP A 4 26.53 -15.17 -0.86
CA ASP A 4 27.15 -16.18 0.01
C ASP A 4 26.93 -17.63 -0.49
N GLN A 5 26.07 -17.84 -1.49
CA GLN A 5 25.83 -19.13 -2.15
C GLN A 5 26.34 -19.16 -3.60
N GLY A 6 27.16 -18.19 -4.02
CA GLY A 6 27.74 -18.15 -5.36
C GLY A 6 26.76 -17.71 -6.47
N ARG A 7 25.56 -17.23 -6.13
CA ARG A 7 24.53 -16.82 -7.11
C ARG A 7 24.73 -15.37 -7.52
N ASP A 8 24.40 -15.03 -8.77
CA ASP A 8 24.52 -13.65 -9.25
C ASP A 8 23.50 -12.72 -8.56
N VAL A 9 24.02 -11.78 -7.76
CA VAL A 9 23.23 -10.76 -7.06
C VAL A 9 22.67 -9.72 -8.03
N LEU A 10 23.45 -9.36 -9.06
CA LEU A 10 23.04 -8.34 -10.03
C LEU A 10 21.83 -8.81 -10.84
N ALA A 11 21.85 -10.07 -11.28
CA ALA A 11 20.68 -10.68 -11.93
C ALA A 11 19.45 -10.64 -11.00
N ARG A 12 19.58 -11.06 -9.73
CA ARG A 12 18.47 -11.07 -8.77
C ARG A 12 17.91 -9.67 -8.52
N LEU A 13 18.77 -8.67 -8.39
CA LEU A 13 18.37 -7.28 -8.20
C LEU A 13 17.60 -6.76 -9.41
N ILE A 14 18.06 -7.01 -10.63
CA ILE A 14 17.36 -6.55 -11.84
C ILE A 14 15.97 -7.21 -11.95
N TYR A 15 15.86 -8.50 -11.64
CA TYR A 15 14.57 -9.18 -11.64
C TYR A 15 13.63 -8.67 -10.55
N GLY A 16 14.13 -8.47 -9.32
CA GLY A 16 13.34 -7.91 -8.22
C GLY A 16 12.91 -6.46 -8.48
N PHE A 17 13.82 -5.64 -9.00
CA PHE A 17 13.60 -4.22 -9.30
C PHE A 17 12.39 -4.00 -10.21
N ARG A 18 12.20 -4.83 -11.24
CA ARG A 18 11.04 -4.74 -12.14
C ARG A 18 9.72 -4.80 -11.37
N ILE A 19 9.58 -5.77 -10.47
CA ILE A 19 8.36 -5.94 -9.67
C ILE A 19 8.23 -4.82 -8.64
N SER A 20 9.31 -4.46 -7.95
CA SER A 20 9.28 -3.41 -6.93
C SER A 20 8.92 -2.03 -7.52
N VAL A 21 9.45 -1.69 -8.69
CA VAL A 21 9.13 -0.43 -9.37
C VAL A 21 7.69 -0.41 -9.85
N LEU A 22 7.22 -1.49 -10.48
CA LEU A 22 5.82 -1.59 -10.90
C LEU A 22 4.86 -1.48 -9.72
N PHE A 23 5.17 -2.17 -8.61
CA PHE A 23 4.38 -2.09 -7.38
C PHE A 23 4.34 -0.67 -6.83
N GLY A 24 5.50 -0.03 -6.65
CA GLY A 24 5.58 1.31 -6.08
C GLY A 24 4.89 2.38 -6.95
N LEU A 25 5.04 2.29 -8.27
CA LEU A 25 4.39 3.22 -9.20
C LEU A 25 2.87 3.05 -9.20
N LEU A 26 2.37 1.81 -9.31
CA LEU A 26 0.94 1.55 -9.29
C LEU A 26 0.33 1.98 -7.96
N LEU A 27 0.90 1.54 -6.85
CA LEU A 27 0.44 1.90 -5.51
C LEU A 27 0.38 3.42 -5.33
N THR A 28 1.44 4.14 -5.69
CA THR A 28 1.49 5.60 -5.55
C THR A 28 0.43 6.29 -6.41
N LEU A 29 0.28 5.87 -7.67
CA LEU A 29 -0.71 6.45 -8.58
C LEU A 29 -2.13 6.20 -8.10
N THR A 30 -2.47 4.95 -7.76
CA THR A 30 -3.83 4.60 -7.32
C THR A 30 -4.17 5.27 -5.99
N SER A 31 -3.26 5.22 -5.02
CA SER A 31 -3.48 5.83 -3.69
C SER A 31 -3.55 7.36 -3.79
N SER A 32 -2.75 7.98 -4.67
CA SER A 32 -2.84 9.42 -4.93
C SER A 32 -4.19 9.80 -5.54
N ILE A 33 -4.66 9.09 -6.56
CA ILE A 33 -5.95 9.37 -7.19
C ILE A 33 -7.09 9.26 -6.17
N ILE A 34 -7.11 8.17 -5.38
CA ILE A 34 -8.14 7.95 -4.36
C ILE A 34 -8.05 9.01 -3.26
N GLY A 35 -6.84 9.30 -2.76
CA GLY A 35 -6.62 10.27 -1.70
C GLY A 35 -6.97 11.71 -2.12
N VAL A 36 -6.59 12.11 -3.33
CA VAL A 36 -6.92 13.43 -3.90
C VAL A 36 -8.42 13.54 -4.13
N ALA A 37 -9.08 12.51 -4.69
CA ALA A 37 -10.53 12.53 -4.88
C ALA A 37 -11.28 12.59 -3.54
N ALA A 38 -10.90 11.77 -2.56
CA ALA A 38 -11.50 11.78 -1.23
C ALA A 38 -11.26 13.11 -0.50
N GLY A 39 -10.05 13.67 -0.60
CA GLY A 39 -9.70 14.97 -0.02
C GLY A 39 -10.45 16.12 -0.69
N ALA A 40 -10.61 16.09 -2.02
CA ALA A 40 -11.40 17.08 -2.75
C ALA A 40 -12.88 17.05 -2.34
N VAL A 41 -13.46 15.86 -2.15
CA VAL A 41 -14.83 15.70 -1.64
C VAL A 41 -14.96 16.27 -0.23
N GLN A 42 -14.02 15.95 0.67
CA GLN A 42 -14.02 16.51 2.04
C GLN A 42 -13.90 18.04 2.02
N GLY A 43 -12.99 18.59 1.21
CA GLY A 43 -12.77 20.03 1.10
C GLY A 43 -13.94 20.78 0.45
N TYR A 44 -14.66 20.15 -0.50
CA TYR A 44 -15.80 20.78 -1.18
C TYR A 44 -17.06 20.81 -0.31
N PHE A 45 -17.44 19.67 0.30
CA PHE A 45 -18.67 19.60 1.09
C PHE A 45 -18.49 20.14 2.52
N GLY A 46 -17.29 20.00 3.09
CA GLY A 46 -16.97 20.46 4.44
C GLY A 46 -17.86 19.91 5.56
N GLY A 47 -17.64 20.40 6.78
CA GLY A 47 -18.52 20.13 7.92
C GLY A 47 -18.62 18.65 8.32
N ARG A 48 -19.81 18.06 8.16
CA ARG A 48 -20.09 16.68 8.62
C ARG A 48 -19.36 15.62 7.78
N VAL A 49 -19.16 15.84 6.49
CA VAL A 49 -18.47 14.89 5.60
C VAL A 49 -16.99 14.80 5.99
N ASP A 50 -16.35 15.95 6.19
CA ASP A 50 -14.97 16.06 6.67
C ASP A 50 -14.79 15.37 8.04
N LEU A 51 -15.66 15.67 9.00
CA LEU A 51 -15.63 15.04 10.33
C LEU A 51 -15.74 13.52 10.30
N LEU A 52 -16.64 12.97 9.46
CA LEU A 52 -16.79 11.51 9.32
C LEU A 52 -15.55 10.87 8.71
N PHE A 53 -15.00 11.45 7.64
CA PHE A 53 -13.78 10.94 7.01
C PHE A 53 -12.57 11.03 7.94
N GLN A 54 -12.41 12.15 8.65
CA GLN A 54 -11.34 12.29 9.64
C GLN A 54 -11.44 11.23 10.73
N ARG A 55 -12.63 10.97 11.30
CA ARG A 55 -12.80 9.92 12.32
C ARG A 55 -12.51 8.53 11.78
N PHE A 56 -12.90 8.25 10.54
CA PHE A 56 -12.55 7.00 9.90
C PHE A 56 -11.03 6.83 9.74
N LEU A 57 -10.34 7.88 9.26
CA LEU A 57 -8.88 7.86 9.08
C LEU A 57 -8.12 7.74 10.39
N GLU A 58 -8.59 8.37 11.47
CA GLU A 58 -8.00 8.20 12.81
C GLU A 58 -8.13 6.76 13.32
N ILE A 59 -9.31 6.13 13.17
CA ILE A 59 -9.51 4.72 13.55
C ILE A 59 -8.61 3.82 12.73
N TRP A 60 -8.54 4.05 11.41
CA TRP A 60 -7.69 3.28 10.51
C TRP A 60 -6.20 3.43 10.86
N GLY A 61 -5.74 4.66 11.09
CA GLY A 61 -4.35 4.96 11.46
C GLY A 61 -3.97 4.54 12.89
N GLY A 62 -4.95 4.31 13.75
CA GLY A 62 -4.73 3.80 15.11
C GLY A 62 -4.43 2.29 15.16
N LEU A 63 -4.71 1.54 14.09
CA LEU A 63 -4.45 0.11 14.02
C LEU A 63 -2.99 -0.17 13.64
N PRO A 64 -2.25 -1.03 14.37
CA PRO A 64 -0.89 -1.36 13.99
C PRO A 64 -0.86 -2.16 12.68
N GLN A 65 -0.15 -1.64 11.68
CA GLN A 65 -0.13 -2.18 10.32
C GLN A 65 0.23 -3.68 10.26
N LEU A 66 1.16 -4.13 11.11
CA LEU A 66 1.55 -5.54 11.17
C LEU A 66 0.38 -6.46 11.51
N PHE A 67 -0.53 -6.05 12.41
CA PHE A 67 -1.70 -6.85 12.74
C PHE A 67 -2.66 -6.97 11.56
N ILE A 68 -2.89 -5.88 10.82
CA ILE A 68 -3.73 -5.90 9.61
C ILE A 68 -3.16 -6.90 8.60
N LEU A 69 -1.86 -6.83 8.34
CA LEU A 69 -1.19 -7.74 7.40
C LEU A 69 -1.31 -9.21 7.83
N ILE A 70 -1.19 -9.52 9.13
CA ILE A 70 -1.34 -10.87 9.66
C ILE A 70 -2.78 -11.37 9.49
N ILE A 71 -3.78 -10.54 9.80
CA ILE A 71 -5.20 -10.90 9.67
C ILE A 71 -5.56 -11.13 8.20
N VAL A 72 -5.10 -10.27 7.29
CA VAL A 72 -5.34 -10.47 5.85
C VAL A 72 -4.67 -11.76 5.37
N SER A 73 -3.42 -11.99 5.79
CA SER A 73 -2.65 -13.19 5.44
C SER A 73 -3.26 -14.50 5.98
N SER A 74 -4.01 -14.44 7.08
CA SER A 74 -4.67 -15.62 7.64
C SER A 74 -5.94 -16.02 6.87
N VAL A 75 -6.58 -15.06 6.18
CA VAL A 75 -7.80 -15.29 5.39
C VAL A 75 -7.48 -15.52 3.91
N VAL A 76 -6.47 -14.81 3.38
CA VAL A 76 -6.11 -14.82 1.96
C VAL A 76 -4.60 -15.00 1.83
N ILE A 77 -4.18 -15.85 0.89
CA ILE A 77 -2.75 -16.01 0.55
C ILE A 77 -2.23 -14.67 0.02
N PRO A 78 -1.27 -14.01 0.70
CA PRO A 78 -0.75 -12.73 0.25
C PRO A 78 -0.07 -12.88 -1.12
N GLY A 79 -0.58 -12.15 -2.11
CA GLY A 79 0.01 -12.01 -3.42
C GLY A 79 0.22 -10.54 -3.76
N PHE A 80 0.69 -10.29 -4.99
CA PHE A 80 0.92 -8.94 -5.50
C PHE A 80 -0.31 -8.03 -5.35
N TRP A 81 -1.47 -8.52 -5.79
CA TRP A 81 -2.72 -7.73 -5.79
C TRP A 81 -3.28 -7.48 -4.40
N THR A 82 -3.21 -8.47 -3.51
CA THR A 82 -3.73 -8.32 -2.16
C THR A 82 -2.90 -7.32 -1.37
N LEU A 83 -1.57 -7.35 -1.52
CA LEU A 83 -0.66 -6.40 -0.88
C LEU A 83 -0.75 -4.99 -1.48
N LEU A 84 -1.15 -4.87 -2.75
CA LEU A 84 -1.34 -3.57 -3.39
C LEU A 84 -2.61 -2.86 -2.89
N LEU A 85 -3.64 -3.63 -2.53
CA LEU A 85 -4.94 -3.10 -2.07
C LEU A 85 -4.99 -2.78 -0.57
N VAL A 86 -4.09 -3.36 0.23
CA VAL A 86 -4.01 -3.17 1.69
C VAL A 86 -3.11 -1.99 2.02
#